data_AF-A0A957JDA2-F1
#
_entry.id   AF-A0A957JDA2-F1
#
_cell.length_a   1.000
_cell.length_b   1.000
_cell.length_c   1.000
_cell.angle_alpha   90.00
_cell.angle_beta   90.00
_cell.angle_gamma   90.00
#
_symmetry.space_group_name_H-M   'P 1'
#
loop_
_entity.id
_entity.type
_entity.pdbx_description
1 polymer ?
#
loop_
_entity_poly.entity_id
_entity_poly.type
_entity_poly.pdbx_seq_one_letter_code
_entity_poly.pdbx_strand_id
1 'polypeptide(L)'
;YSPRTQFRDGDPLQSFTAIGTISDDAPYQVEMNPTFKPFRRDVAFLPCQETPIRPLLADLEFIVDKKRWGYPFRRGLFQIGAADFSRIAAAMGVDIVVPLT
;
A
#
# COMPACT_ATOMS: atom_id res chain seq x y z
N TYR A 1 -1.17 1.53 2.28
CA TYR A 1 -0.65 2.63 3.12
C TYR A 1 -1.81 3.51 3.54
N SER A 2 -1.94 3.77 4.83
CA SER A 2 -2.97 4.63 5.39
C SER A 2 -2.34 5.93 5.89
N PRO A 3 -2.62 7.09 5.26
CA PRO A 3 -2.08 8.37 5.71
C PRO A 3 -2.73 8.86 7.03
N ARG A 4 -3.97 8.44 7.27
CA ARG A 4 -4.86 8.88 8.35
C ARG A 4 -5.65 7.69 8.90
N THR A 5 -6.19 7.81 10.10
CA THR A 5 -7.07 6.79 10.71
C THR A 5 -8.45 6.73 10.06
N GLN A 6 -8.89 7.79 9.39
CA GLN A 6 -10.19 7.87 8.73
C GLN A 6 -10.06 8.41 7.29
N PHE A 7 -11.09 8.18 6.48
CA PHE A 7 -11.12 8.70 5.11
C PHE A 7 -11.25 10.22 5.12
N ARG A 8 -10.27 10.92 4.53
CA ARG A 8 -10.19 12.39 4.43
C ARG A 8 -10.07 13.16 5.75
N ASP A 9 -10.15 12.51 6.90
CA ASP A 9 -10.11 13.12 8.23
C ASP A 9 -9.32 12.25 9.22
N GLY A 10 -9.34 12.59 10.52
CA GLY A 10 -8.72 11.84 11.61
C GLY A 10 -7.24 12.17 11.82
N ASP A 11 -6.68 11.54 12.84
CA ASP A 11 -5.27 11.72 13.19
C ASP A 11 -4.33 11.15 12.12
N PRO A 12 -3.13 11.73 11.95
CA PRO A 12 -2.09 11.14 11.11
C PRO A 12 -1.79 9.71 11.57
N LEU A 13 -1.94 8.74 10.68
CA LEU A 13 -1.56 7.34 10.94
C LEU A 13 -0.19 7.04 10.36
N GLN A 14 -0.04 7.29 9.05
CA GLN A 14 1.22 7.14 8.33
C GLN A 14 1.86 5.76 8.48
N SER A 15 1.02 4.72 8.35
CA SER A 15 1.40 3.32 8.50
C SER A 15 1.07 2.50 7.26
N PHE A 16 1.84 1.43 7.05
CA PHE A 16 1.39 0.29 6.26
C PHE A 16 0.47 -0.56 7.14
N THR A 17 -0.77 -0.75 6.70
CA THR A 17 -1.87 -1.33 7.49
C THR A 17 -2.40 -2.65 6.92
N ALA A 18 -2.03 -2.96 5.67
CA ALA A 18 -2.47 -4.16 4.97
C ALA A 18 -1.47 -4.51 3.86
N ILE A 19 -1.34 -5.81 3.61
CA ILE A 19 -0.56 -6.40 2.52
C ILE A 19 -1.31 -7.64 2.02
N GLY A 20 -1.21 -7.93 0.72
CA GLY A 20 -1.98 -9.00 0.12
C GLY A 20 -1.66 -9.20 -1.36
N THR A 21 -2.28 -10.22 -1.94
CA THR A 21 -2.13 -10.57 -3.35
C THR A 21 -3.44 -10.29 -4.08
N ILE A 22 -3.35 -9.76 -5.29
CA ILE A 22 -4.52 -9.61 -6.15
C ILE A 22 -5.03 -11.00 -6.53
N SER A 23 -6.30 -11.27 -6.24
CA SER A 23 -6.89 -12.62 -6.38
C SER A 23 -7.87 -12.75 -7.54
N ASP A 24 -8.16 -11.66 -8.24
CA ASP A 24 -8.97 -11.66 -9.46
C ASP A 24 -8.10 -11.66 -10.72
N ASP A 25 -8.69 -12.09 -11.85
CA ASP A 25 -8.03 -12.09 -13.15
C ASP A 25 -7.99 -10.68 -13.77
N ALA A 26 -9.10 -9.92 -13.68
CA ALA A 26 -9.27 -8.64 -14.36
C ALA A 26 -10.02 -7.60 -13.49
N PRO A 27 -9.66 -6.30 -13.59
CA PRO A 27 -10.37 -5.26 -12.86
C PRO A 27 -11.84 -5.20 -13.28
N TYR A 28 -12.73 -5.00 -12.32
CA TYR A 28 -14.17 -4.96 -12.54
C TYR A 28 -14.78 -3.68 -11.96
N GLN A 29 -15.94 -3.26 -12.45
CA GLN A 29 -16.63 -2.08 -11.94
C GLN A 29 -17.79 -2.46 -11.02
N VAL A 30 -17.96 -1.72 -9.93
CA VAL A 30 -19.12 -1.85 -9.04
C VAL A 30 -19.89 -0.54 -9.04
N GLU A 31 -21.20 -0.62 -9.25
CA GLU A 31 -22.08 0.54 -9.16
C GLU A 31 -22.19 1.03 -7.72
N MET A 32 -21.72 2.26 -7.47
CA MET A 32 -21.93 2.95 -6.20
C MET A 32 -23.16 3.86 -6.25
N ASN A 33 -23.43 4.43 -7.43
CA ASN A 33 -24.65 5.17 -7.76
C ASN A 33 -24.81 5.22 -9.31
N PRO A 34 -25.93 5.75 -9.84
CA PRO A 34 -26.21 5.72 -11.27
C PRO A 34 -25.15 6.37 -12.18
N THR A 35 -24.35 7.32 -11.66
CA THR A 35 -23.30 8.02 -12.42
C THR A 35 -21.88 7.63 -12.01
N PHE A 36 -21.72 6.73 -11.04
CA PHE A 36 -20.41 6.38 -10.48
C PHE A 36 -20.23 4.87 -10.32
N LYS A 37 -19.36 4.31 -11.18
CA LYS A 37 -18.99 2.90 -11.21
C LYS A 37 -17.45 2.74 -11.16
N PRO A 38 -16.80 2.91 -10.01
CA PRO A 38 -15.35 2.80 -9.92
C PRO A 38 -14.86 1.38 -10.20
N PHE A 39 -13.67 1.28 -10.78
CA PHE A 39 -12.93 0.02 -10.92
C PHE A 39 -12.45 -0.50 -9.57
N ARG A 40 -12.41 -1.82 -9.44
CA ARG A 40 -11.97 -2.58 -8.25
C ARG A 40 -11.11 -3.77 -8.65
N ARG A 41 -10.37 -4.26 -7.67
CA ARG A 41 -9.63 -5.52 -7.68
C ARG A 41 -9.92 -6.23 -6.36
N ASP A 42 -10.00 -7.55 -6.40
CA ASP A 42 -10.06 -8.39 -5.21
C ASP A 42 -8.66 -8.62 -4.67
N VAL A 43 -8.53 -8.54 -3.35
CA VAL A 43 -7.26 -8.71 -2.66
C VAL A 43 -7.43 -9.80 -1.61
N ALA A 44 -6.66 -10.87 -1.73
CA ALA A 44 -6.46 -11.84 -0.67
C ALA A 44 -5.44 -11.26 0.32
N PHE A 45 -5.94 -10.70 1.43
CA PHE A 45 -5.11 -10.11 2.47
C PHE A 45 -4.40 -11.16 3.32
N LEU A 46 -3.16 -10.86 3.68
CA LEU A 46 -2.35 -11.68 4.59
C LEU A 46 -2.48 -11.12 6.01
N PRO A 47 -2.45 -11.97 7.06
CA PRO A 47 -2.27 -11.50 8.42
C PRO A 47 -0.96 -10.72 8.54
N CYS A 48 -1.02 -9.51 9.09
CA CYS A 48 0.13 -8.63 9.19
C CYS A 48 0.02 -7.69 10.39
N GLN A 49 1.15 -7.09 10.76
CA GLN A 49 1.21 -6.02 11.75
C GLN A 49 1.10 -4.66 11.08
N GLU A 50 0.43 -3.71 11.74
CA GLU A 50 0.51 -2.32 11.33
C GLU A 50 1.93 -1.79 11.59
N THR A 51 2.54 -1.18 10.57
CA THR A 51 3.93 -0.73 10.62
C THR A 51 4.03 0.75 10.24
N PRO A 52 4.47 1.63 11.15
CA PRO A 52 4.73 3.03 10.84
C PRO A 52 5.77 3.16 9.72
N ILE A 53 5.55 4.07 8.76
CA ILE A 53 6.49 4.25 7.63
C ILE A 53 7.82 4.90 8.06
N ARG A 54 7.81 5.70 9.13
CA ARG A 54 8.93 6.60 9.49
C ARG A 54 10.27 5.87 9.67
N PRO A 55 10.36 4.73 10.38
CA PRO A 55 11.62 4.00 10.52
C PRO A 55 12.16 3.45 9.19
N LEU A 56 11.30 3.25 8.19
CA LEU A 56 11.66 2.66 6.89
C LEU A 56 12.11 3.70 5.86
N LEU A 57 11.81 4.99 6.07
CA LEU A 57 11.97 6.02 5.04
C LEU A 57 13.38 6.12 4.44
N ALA A 58 14.41 5.95 5.25
CA ALA A 58 15.80 6.02 4.79
C ALA A 58 16.11 4.96 3.73
N ASP A 59 15.46 3.81 3.86
CA ASP A 59 15.77 2.57 3.17
C ASP A 59 14.84 2.26 1.99
N LEU A 60 13.72 2.97 1.86
CA LEU A 60 12.77 2.79 0.76
C LEU A 60 13.24 3.53 -0.49
N GLU A 61 13.59 2.80 -1.55
CA GLU A 61 14.13 3.34 -2.80
C GLU A 61 13.10 4.17 -3.57
N PHE A 62 11.83 3.78 -3.55
CA PHE A 62 10.75 4.55 -4.18
C PHE A 62 10.54 5.94 -3.54
N ILE A 63 11.08 6.18 -2.34
CA ILE A 63 11.11 7.49 -1.68
C ILE A 63 12.39 8.22 -2.08
N VAL A 64 12.34 8.94 -3.21
CA VAL A 64 13.51 9.68 -3.75
C VAL A 64 13.88 10.89 -2.88
N ASP A 65 12.92 11.74 -2.53
CA ASP A 65 13.13 12.90 -1.64
C ASP A 65 12.60 12.59 -0.24
N LYS A 66 13.52 12.31 0.70
CA LYS A 66 13.18 11.97 2.08
C LYS A 66 12.51 13.13 2.84
N LYS A 67 12.74 14.38 2.46
CA LYS A 67 12.05 15.55 3.04
C LYS A 67 10.61 15.67 2.54
N ARG A 68 10.33 15.14 1.36
CA ARG A 68 9.01 15.12 0.71
C ARG A 68 8.49 13.70 0.52
N TRP A 69 8.73 12.83 1.50
CA TRP A 69 8.44 11.40 1.39
C TRP A 69 6.96 11.08 1.15
N GLY A 70 6.04 11.99 1.52
CA GLY A 70 4.60 11.83 1.25
C GLY A 70 4.22 11.99 -0.23
N TYR A 71 5.11 12.45 -1.10
CA TYR A 71 4.80 12.81 -2.48
C TYR A 71 4.34 11.63 -3.36
N PRO A 72 4.99 10.44 -3.34
CA PRO A 72 4.56 9.29 -4.15
C PRO A 72 3.11 8.86 -3.84
N PHE A 73 2.70 8.92 -2.57
CA PHE A 73 1.37 8.51 -2.11
C PHE A 73 0.22 9.39 -2.62
N ARG A 74 0.50 10.56 -3.18
CA ARG A 74 -0.54 11.43 -3.80
C ARG A 74 -1.12 10.84 -5.08
N ARG A 75 -0.44 9.86 -5.71
CA ARG A 75 -0.88 9.21 -6.94
C ARG A 75 -2.02 8.20 -6.74
N GLY A 76 -2.33 7.83 -5.49
CA GLY A 76 -3.33 6.83 -5.16
C GLY A 76 -2.83 5.39 -5.33
N LEU A 77 -2.28 5.04 -6.50
CA LEU A 77 -1.71 3.73 -6.81
C LEU A 77 -0.42 3.90 -7.63
N PHE A 78 0.64 3.19 -7.27
CA PHE A 78 1.90 3.16 -8.01
C PHE A 78 2.68 1.87 -7.69
N GLN A 79 3.54 1.46 -8.62
CA GLN A 79 4.43 0.31 -8.45
C GLN A 79 5.65 0.69 -7.62
N ILE A 80 6.11 -0.25 -6.79
CA ILE A 80 7.38 -0.19 -6.06
C ILE A 80 8.29 -1.35 -6.48
N GLY A 81 9.59 -1.26 -6.20
CA GLY A 81 10.54 -2.33 -6.45
C GLY A 81 10.33 -3.53 -5.52
N ALA A 82 10.79 -4.71 -5.95
CA ALA A 82 10.68 -5.94 -5.15
C ALA A 82 11.43 -5.83 -3.80
N ALA A 83 12.60 -5.18 -3.78
CA ALA A 83 13.36 -4.97 -2.55
C ALA A 83 12.60 -4.12 -1.52
N ASP A 84 11.97 -3.03 -1.96
CA ASP A 84 11.13 -2.20 -1.10
C ASP A 84 9.90 -2.96 -0.58
N PHE A 85 9.26 -3.73 -1.45
CA PHE A 85 8.12 -4.57 -1.07
C PHE A 85 8.52 -5.60 -0.01
N SER A 86 9.61 -6.34 -0.22
CA SER A 86 10.13 -7.32 0.76
C SER A 86 10.48 -6.65 2.09
N ARG A 87 11.09 -5.46 2.07
CA ARG A 87 11.43 -4.71 3.28
C ARG A 87 10.17 -4.28 4.06
N ILE A 88 9.13 -3.80 3.37
CA ILE A 88 7.84 -3.46 3.99
C ILE A 88 7.18 -4.72 4.56
N ALA A 89 7.14 -5.81 3.80
CA ALA A 89 6.53 -7.07 4.22
C ALA A 89 7.19 -7.62 5.48
N ALA A 90 8.52 -7.68 5.51
CA ALA A 90 9.27 -8.11 6.69
C ALA A 90 8.99 -7.21 7.91
N ALA A 91 8.94 -5.88 7.71
CA ALA A 91 8.60 -4.94 8.78
C ALA A 91 7.14 -5.06 9.26
N MET A 92 6.25 -5.63 8.45
CA MET A 92 4.87 -5.98 8.78
C MET A 92 4.73 -7.41 9.37
N GLY A 93 5.85 -8.11 9.59
CA GLY A 93 5.85 -9.48 10.11
C GLY A 93 5.37 -10.53 9.11
N VAL A 94 5.48 -10.25 7.81
CA VAL A 94 5.06 -11.15 6.74
C VAL A 94 6.29 -11.64 5.98
N ASP A 95 6.56 -12.94 6.07
CA ASP A 95 7.54 -13.60 5.22
C ASP A 95 6.93 -13.84 3.84
N ILE A 96 7.41 -13.07 2.84
CA ILE A 96 6.99 -13.25 1.45
C ILE A 96 8.17 -13.78 0.65
N VAL A 97 7.98 -14.98 0.09
CA VAL A 97 8.82 -15.47 -1.01
C VAL A 97 8.32 -14.78 -2.27
N VAL A 98 8.95 -13.67 -2.65
CA VAL A 98 8.68 -13.03 -3.94
C VAL A 98 9.39 -13.87 -5.01
N PRO A 99 8.69 -14.51 -5.96
CA PRO A 99 9.36 -15.19 -7.06
C PRO A 99 10.16 -14.16 -7.85
N LEU A 100 11.44 -14.44 -8.12
CA LEU A 100 12.21 -13.67 -9.09
C LEU A 100 11.57 -13.90 -10.47
N THR A 101 10.81 -12.93 -10.95
CA THR A 101 10.39 -12.83 -12.35
C THR A 101 11.46 -12.15 -13.17
#